data_AF-A0A2E3N2K7-F1
#
_entry.id   AF-A0A2E3N2K7-F1
#
_cell.length_a   1.000
_cell.length_b   1.000
_cell.length_c   1.000
_cell.angle_alpha   90.00
_cell.angle_beta   90.00
_cell.angle_gamma   90.00
#
_symmetry.space_group_name_H-M   'P 1'
#
loop_
_entity.id
_entity.type
_entity.pdbx_description
1 polymer ?
#
loop_
_entity_poly.entity_id
_entity_poly.type
_entity_poly.pdbx_seq_one_letter_code
_entity_poly.pdbx_strand_id
1 'polypeptide(L)'
;MKTKYIQILGDALIPLCGLFFWGWGLYFILLFYFIDMFAGEIVLHLKSNKIIKTQKQKVYSWIKGSLLSFFCSLIVVLVSHFVVFIVVEGINIKEQVFLFWNYEELGIKQGPLLIPLVLITTLMQYKTEFIDPKMYKKVQINQVWRRHNRSLFALIGLAGFSLAIAQFFVLPEYVYVFGLVLSTTVYKIRFN
;
A
#
# COMPACT_ATOMS: atom_id res chain seq x y z
N MET A 1 -0.35 1.28 -21.82
CA MET A 1 -1.67 0.76 -21.41
C MET A 1 -1.61 -0.69 -20.96
N LYS A 2 -1.09 -1.65 -21.76
CA LYS A 2 -1.03 -3.08 -21.39
C LYS A 2 -0.29 -3.39 -20.07
N THR A 3 0.85 -2.75 -19.81
CA THR A 3 1.67 -2.97 -18.59
C THR A 3 0.98 -2.57 -17.30
N LYS A 4 0.17 -1.50 -17.31
CA LYS A 4 -0.54 -0.99 -16.13
C LYS A 4 -1.61 -1.96 -15.63
N TYR A 5 -2.38 -2.55 -16.55
CA TYR A 5 -3.42 -3.52 -16.16
C TYR A 5 -2.83 -4.82 -15.64
N ILE A 6 -1.69 -5.27 -16.20
CA ILE A 6 -0.96 -6.44 -15.71
C ILE A 6 -0.47 -6.20 -14.27
N GLN A 7 0.02 -5.00 -13.97
CA GLN A 7 0.44 -4.64 -12.61
C GLN A 7 -0.74 -4.60 -11.64
N ILE A 8 -1.83 -3.92 -12.00
CA ILE A 8 -3.02 -3.86 -11.15
C ILE A 8 -3.56 -5.27 -10.87
N LEU A 9 -3.55 -6.14 -11.88
CA LEU A 9 -3.94 -7.53 -11.74
C LEU A 9 -3.00 -8.28 -10.78
N GLY A 10 -1.67 -8.12 -10.91
CA GLY A 10 -0.71 -8.72 -9.99
C GLY A 10 -0.90 -8.25 -8.53
N ASP A 11 -1.08 -6.95 -8.33
CA ASP A 11 -1.29 -6.34 -7.01
C ASP A 11 -2.57 -6.84 -6.33
N ALA A 12 -3.60 -7.18 -7.11
CA ALA A 12 -4.85 -7.75 -6.61
C ALA A 12 -4.75 -9.27 -6.39
N LEU A 13 -4.05 -9.98 -7.29
CA LEU A 13 -3.95 -11.43 -7.25
C LEU A 13 -3.15 -11.93 -6.06
N ILE A 14 -2.04 -11.28 -5.68
CA ILE A 14 -1.20 -11.76 -4.57
C ILE A 14 -2.02 -11.92 -3.26
N PRO A 15 -2.73 -10.88 -2.76
CA PRO A 15 -3.52 -11.02 -1.54
C PRO A 15 -4.73 -11.96 -1.69
N LEU A 16 -5.34 -12.04 -2.89
CA LEU A 16 -6.42 -13.02 -3.13
C LEU A 16 -5.90 -14.46 -3.13
N CYS A 17 -4.75 -14.71 -3.73
CA CYS A 17 -4.09 -16.01 -3.69
C CYS A 17 -3.67 -16.38 -2.27
N GLY A 18 -3.17 -15.40 -1.53
CA GLY A 18 -2.91 -15.51 -0.10
C GLY A 18 -4.13 -16.02 0.65
N LEU A 19 -5.29 -15.38 0.47
CA LEU A 19 -6.53 -15.77 1.12
C LEU A 19 -7.01 -17.17 0.73
N PHE A 20 -7.05 -17.49 -0.57
CA PHE A 20 -7.71 -18.71 -1.07
C PHE A 20 -6.82 -19.96 -1.11
N PHE A 21 -5.52 -19.80 -1.35
CA PHE A 21 -4.60 -20.92 -1.57
C PHE A 21 -3.59 -21.08 -0.44
N TRP A 22 -3.22 -20.00 0.25
CA TRP A 22 -2.17 -20.01 1.27
C TRP A 22 -2.69 -19.68 2.68
N GLY A 23 -4.01 -19.67 2.89
CA GLY A 23 -4.61 -19.47 4.21
C GLY A 23 -4.21 -18.17 4.92
N TRP A 24 -3.85 -17.12 4.19
CA TRP A 24 -3.50 -15.84 4.79
C TRP A 24 -4.72 -15.22 5.46
N GLY A 25 -4.59 -14.94 6.75
CA GLY A 25 -5.57 -14.15 7.50
C GLY A 25 -5.56 -12.67 7.09
N LEU A 26 -6.59 -11.95 7.50
CA LEU A 26 -6.78 -10.52 7.24
C LEU A 26 -5.55 -9.69 7.64
N TYR A 27 -4.97 -9.96 8.81
CA TYR A 27 -3.83 -9.19 9.30
C TYR A 27 -2.55 -9.44 8.49
N PHE A 28 -2.32 -10.68 8.04
CA PHE A 28 -1.19 -11.01 7.18
C PHE A 28 -1.26 -10.21 5.86
N ILE A 29 -2.44 -10.19 5.24
CA ILE A 29 -2.70 -9.42 4.03
C ILE A 29 -2.52 -7.92 4.29
N LEU A 30 -2.99 -7.42 5.44
CA LEU A 30 -2.82 -6.03 5.82
C LEU A 30 -1.34 -5.64 5.96
N LEU A 31 -0.52 -6.50 6.56
CA LEU A 31 0.94 -6.30 6.65
C LEU A 31 1.59 -6.20 5.26
N PHE A 32 1.18 -7.06 4.32
CA PHE A 32 1.62 -6.97 2.93
C PHE A 32 1.28 -5.60 2.31
N TYR A 33 0.05 -5.11 2.51
CA TYR A 33 -0.34 -3.77 2.03
C TYR A 33 0.43 -2.63 2.72
N PHE A 34 0.79 -2.76 3.98
CA PHE A 34 1.65 -1.78 4.64
C PHE A 34 3.04 -1.74 4.02
N ILE A 35 3.64 -2.89 3.69
CA ILE A 35 4.93 -2.95 3.00
C ILE A 35 4.84 -2.28 1.63
N ASP A 36 3.78 -2.54 0.86
CA ASP A 36 3.53 -1.87 -0.44
C ASP A 36 3.41 -0.35 -0.28
N MET A 37 2.64 0.11 0.72
CA MET A 37 2.50 1.53 1.04
C MET A 37 3.85 2.18 1.40
N PHE A 38 4.65 1.53 2.25
CA PHE A 38 5.98 2.03 2.62
C PHE A 38 6.96 2.05 1.44
N ALA A 39 6.96 1.01 0.59
CA ALA A 39 7.75 0.98 -0.62
C ALA A 39 7.38 2.13 -1.57
N GLY A 40 6.07 2.41 -1.70
CA GLY A 40 5.55 3.55 -2.43
C GLY A 40 6.06 4.89 -1.89
N GLU A 41 6.11 5.05 -0.56
CA GLU A 41 6.63 6.25 0.10
C GLU A 41 8.11 6.46 -0.22
N ILE A 42 8.94 5.41 -0.12
CA ILE A 42 10.37 5.47 -0.46
C ILE A 42 10.54 5.96 -1.90
N VAL A 43 9.81 5.37 -2.85
CA VAL A 43 9.86 5.77 -4.27
C VAL A 43 9.37 7.19 -4.47
N LEU A 44 8.38 7.66 -3.72
CA LEU A 44 7.89 9.04 -3.79
C LEU A 44 8.97 10.05 -3.36
N HIS A 45 9.75 9.72 -2.33
CA HIS A 45 10.92 10.50 -1.93
C HIS A 45 12.00 10.51 -3.02
N LEU A 46 12.27 9.38 -3.67
CA LEU A 46 13.20 9.30 -4.80
C LEU A 46 12.74 10.17 -5.98
N LYS A 47 11.45 10.08 -6.35
CA LYS A 47 10.82 10.91 -7.39
C LYS A 47 10.97 12.40 -7.07
N SER A 48 10.65 12.79 -5.84
CA SER A 48 10.72 14.18 -5.36
C SER A 48 12.14 14.73 -5.43
N ASN A 49 13.13 13.98 -4.94
CA ASN A 49 14.53 14.36 -4.99
C ASN A 49 15.01 14.58 -6.44
N LYS A 50 14.62 13.70 -7.36
CA LYS A 50 14.99 13.83 -8.79
C LYS A 50 14.35 15.07 -9.44
N ILE A 51 13.09 15.38 -9.11
CA ILE A 51 12.40 16.60 -9.61
C ILE A 51 13.09 17.85 -9.09
N ILE A 52 13.31 17.95 -7.78
CA ILE A 52 13.93 19.12 -7.15
C ILE A 52 15.30 19.40 -7.78
N LYS A 53 16.15 18.36 -7.88
CA LYS A 53 17.50 18.51 -8.45
C LYS A 53 17.46 18.92 -9.93
N THR A 54 16.53 18.38 -10.72
CA THR A 54 16.49 18.64 -12.16
C THR A 54 15.84 19.99 -12.49
N GLN A 55 14.75 20.33 -11.82
CA GLN A 55 13.94 21.52 -12.11
C GLN A 55 14.27 22.70 -11.18
N LYS A 56 15.22 22.55 -10.26
CA LYS A 56 15.61 23.54 -9.24
C LYS A 56 14.41 24.08 -8.44
N GLN A 57 13.46 23.20 -8.11
CA GLN A 57 12.26 23.59 -7.36
C GLN A 57 12.53 23.79 -5.87
N LYS A 58 11.61 24.51 -5.21
CA LYS A 58 11.67 24.75 -3.76
C LYS A 58 11.43 23.45 -2.99
N VAL A 59 12.29 23.20 -2.00
CA VAL A 59 12.22 22.02 -1.11
C VAL A 59 10.99 22.05 -0.19
N TYR A 60 10.43 23.23 0.10
CA TYR A 60 9.27 23.38 0.97
C TYR A 60 8.07 22.50 0.58
N SER A 61 7.78 22.40 -0.73
CA SER A 61 6.70 21.55 -1.24
C SER A 61 6.89 20.07 -0.94
N TRP A 62 8.14 19.60 -0.96
CA TRP A 62 8.48 18.23 -0.59
C TRP A 62 8.26 17.98 0.89
N ILE A 63 8.77 18.88 1.75
CA ILE A 63 8.64 18.75 3.21
C ILE A 63 7.16 18.74 3.61
N LYS A 64 6.36 19.69 3.10
CA LYS A 64 4.93 19.75 3.38
C LYS A 64 4.20 18.48 2.92
N GLY A 65 4.50 18.01 1.71
CA GLY A 65 3.92 16.78 1.17
C GLY A 65 4.27 15.55 2.01
N SER A 66 5.54 15.43 2.40
CA SER A 66 6.07 14.32 3.20
C SER A 66 5.50 14.29 4.62
N LEU A 67 5.41 15.44 5.30
CA LEU A 67 4.79 15.50 6.63
C LEU A 67 3.33 15.06 6.58
N LEU A 68 2.56 15.57 5.61
CA LEU A 68 1.16 15.17 5.44
C LEU A 68 1.05 13.67 5.15
N SER A 69 1.88 13.14 4.26
CA SER A 69 1.92 11.72 3.93
C SER A 69 2.25 10.84 5.13
N PHE A 70 3.22 11.26 5.95
CA PHE A 70 3.61 10.55 7.17
C PHE A 70 2.44 10.44 8.15
N PHE A 71 1.77 11.55 8.48
CA PHE A 71 0.63 11.53 9.38
C PHE A 71 -0.56 10.75 8.81
N CYS A 72 -0.85 10.90 7.51
CA CYS A 72 -1.91 10.13 6.86
C CYS A 72 -1.61 8.63 6.88
N SER A 73 -0.38 8.22 6.58
CA SER A 73 0.04 6.81 6.61
C SER A 73 -0.04 6.24 8.03
N LEU A 74 0.37 7.03 9.04
CA LEU A 74 0.24 6.65 10.45
C LEU A 74 -1.23 6.42 10.82
N ILE A 75 -2.14 7.31 10.40
CA ILE A 75 -3.58 7.14 10.61
C ILE A 75 -4.09 5.87 9.93
N VAL A 76 -3.72 5.60 8.67
CA VAL A 76 -4.10 4.36 7.97
C VAL A 76 -3.67 3.13 8.76
N VAL A 77 -2.41 3.10 9.23
CA VAL A 77 -1.87 1.99 10.01
C VAL A 77 -2.65 1.84 11.32
N LEU A 78 -2.81 2.90 12.10
CA LEU A 78 -3.50 2.85 13.39
C LEU A 78 -4.95 2.40 13.25
N VAL A 79 -5.72 3.04 12.36
CA VAL A 79 -7.13 2.68 12.13
C VAL A 79 -7.26 1.23 11.68
N SER A 80 -6.40 0.77 10.78
CA SER A 80 -6.47 -0.61 10.30
C SER A 80 -6.13 -1.63 11.40
N HIS A 81 -5.19 -1.31 12.31
CA HIS A 81 -4.95 -2.14 13.49
C HIS A 81 -6.18 -2.20 14.41
N PHE A 82 -6.86 -1.08 14.64
CA PHE A 82 -8.11 -1.04 15.41
C PHE A 82 -9.21 -1.89 14.77
N VAL A 83 -9.36 -1.83 13.43
CA VAL A 83 -10.32 -2.69 12.72
C VAL A 83 -10.03 -4.16 13.02
N VAL A 84 -8.78 -4.59 12.87
CA VAL A 84 -8.42 -5.99 13.07
C VAL A 84 -8.61 -6.42 14.52
N PHE A 85 -8.31 -5.57 15.50
CA PHE A 85 -8.56 -5.87 16.92
C PHE A 85 -10.04 -6.13 17.24
N ILE A 86 -10.96 -5.53 16.49
CA ILE A 86 -12.40 -5.76 16.66
C ILE A 86 -12.86 -6.99 15.89
N VAL A 87 -12.35 -7.17 14.67
CA VAL A 87 -12.78 -8.24 13.76
C VAL A 87 -12.22 -9.61 14.15
N VAL A 88 -10.97 -9.64 14.62
CA VAL A 88 -10.25 -10.88 14.96
C VAL A 88 -10.12 -10.97 16.47
N GLU A 89 -11.04 -11.72 17.10
CA GLU A 89 -11.07 -11.90 18.54
C GLU A 89 -9.75 -12.49 19.06
N GLY A 90 -9.20 -11.87 20.11
CA GLY A 90 -7.99 -12.37 20.77
C GLY A 90 -6.69 -12.23 19.95
N ILE A 91 -6.67 -11.42 18.89
CA ILE A 91 -5.48 -11.29 18.04
C ILE A 91 -4.25 -10.84 18.82
N ASN A 92 -3.16 -11.61 18.68
CA ASN A 92 -1.84 -11.22 19.15
C ASN A 92 -1.02 -10.64 17.98
N ILE A 93 -0.96 -9.32 17.88
CA ILE A 93 -0.23 -8.63 16.80
C ILE A 93 1.22 -9.09 16.69
N LYS A 94 1.92 -9.24 17.82
CA LYS A 94 3.35 -9.60 17.80
C LYS A 94 3.56 -10.97 17.18
N GLU A 95 2.71 -11.92 17.56
CA GLU A 95 2.70 -13.26 16.98
C GLU A 95 2.38 -13.21 15.49
N GLN A 96 1.40 -12.42 15.08
CA GLN A 96 1.04 -12.30 13.67
C GLN A 96 2.13 -11.66 12.80
N VAL A 97 2.87 -10.67 13.33
CA VAL A 97 4.07 -10.13 12.66
C VAL A 97 5.18 -11.17 12.57
N PHE A 98 5.37 -11.96 13.62
CA PHE A 98 6.34 -13.06 13.61
C PHE A 98 5.96 -14.15 12.61
N LEU A 99 4.67 -14.49 12.54
CA LEU A 99 4.10 -15.39 11.53
C LEU A 99 4.31 -14.80 10.14
N PHE A 100 4.03 -13.52 9.90
CA PHE A 100 4.32 -12.90 8.61
C PHE A 100 5.76 -13.11 8.14
N TRP A 101 6.71 -12.99 9.08
CA TRP A 101 8.12 -13.18 8.77
C TRP A 101 8.50 -14.65 8.52
N ASN A 102 7.91 -15.58 9.29
CA ASN A 102 8.35 -16.98 9.32
C ASN A 102 7.39 -17.96 8.68
N TYR A 103 6.23 -17.52 8.21
CA TYR A 103 5.23 -18.37 7.58
C TYR A 103 5.86 -19.02 6.35
N GLU A 104 5.92 -20.34 6.35
CA GLU A 104 6.50 -21.14 5.28
C GLU A 104 5.38 -21.74 4.46
N GLU A 105 5.44 -21.49 3.16
CA GLU A 105 4.55 -22.10 2.18
C GLU A 105 5.43 -22.65 1.07
N LEU A 106 5.18 -23.90 0.67
CA LEU A 106 6.04 -24.64 -0.28
C LEU A 106 7.53 -24.68 0.11
N GLY A 107 7.84 -24.65 1.42
CA GLY A 107 9.20 -24.63 1.94
C GLY A 107 9.93 -23.28 1.82
N ILE A 108 9.21 -22.20 1.49
CA ILE A 108 9.76 -20.84 1.38
C ILE A 108 9.09 -19.92 2.39
N LYS A 109 9.90 -19.21 3.17
CA LYS A 109 9.43 -18.17 4.09
C LYS A 109 8.85 -16.98 3.30
N GLN A 110 7.58 -16.68 3.55
CA GLN A 110 6.83 -15.69 2.79
C GLN A 110 7.31 -14.26 3.05
N GLY A 111 7.56 -13.84 4.30
CA GLY A 111 8.04 -12.48 4.58
C GLY A 111 9.31 -12.08 3.82
N PRO A 112 10.41 -12.87 3.93
CA PRO A 112 11.65 -12.66 3.17
C PRO A 112 11.49 -12.73 1.65
N LEU A 113 10.44 -13.38 1.13
CA LEU A 113 10.13 -13.40 -0.30
C LEU A 113 9.33 -12.16 -0.73
N LEU A 114 8.28 -11.83 0.01
CA LEU A 114 7.32 -10.77 -0.33
C LEU A 114 7.93 -9.38 -0.21
N ILE A 115 8.75 -9.12 0.82
CA ILE A 115 9.34 -7.79 1.02
C ILE A 115 10.26 -7.40 -0.16
N PRO A 116 11.25 -8.22 -0.56
CA PRO A 116 12.04 -7.92 -1.74
C PRO A 116 11.21 -7.86 -3.01
N LEU A 117 10.21 -8.74 -3.16
CA LEU A 117 9.33 -8.74 -4.33
C LEU A 117 8.63 -7.37 -4.48
N VAL A 118 8.00 -6.88 -3.40
CA VAL A 118 7.34 -5.57 -3.38
C VAL A 118 8.34 -4.45 -3.69
N LEU A 119 9.51 -4.44 -3.04
CA LEU A 119 10.52 -3.40 -3.29
C LEU A 119 10.99 -3.41 -4.75
N ILE A 120 11.25 -4.59 -5.32
CA ILE A 120 11.68 -4.73 -6.72
C ILE A 120 10.57 -4.25 -7.65
N THR A 121 9.32 -4.65 -7.44
CA THR A 121 8.22 -4.25 -8.32
C THR A 121 7.99 -2.74 -8.25
N THR A 122 8.01 -2.12 -7.06
CA THR A 122 7.87 -0.66 -6.93
C THR A 122 9.07 0.08 -7.56
N LEU A 123 10.30 -0.43 -7.43
CA LEU A 123 11.48 0.15 -8.07
C LEU A 123 11.46 -0.01 -9.60
N MET A 124 10.98 -1.13 -10.11
CA MET A 124 10.75 -1.32 -11.54
C MET A 124 9.73 -0.32 -12.07
N GLN A 125 8.60 -0.15 -11.38
CA GLN A 125 7.60 0.88 -11.71
C GLN A 125 8.21 2.29 -11.69
N TYR A 126 9.01 2.62 -10.68
CA TYR A 126 9.74 3.88 -10.64
C TYR A 126 10.61 4.08 -11.88
N LYS A 127 11.37 3.07 -12.30
CA LYS A 127 12.19 3.17 -13.50
C LYS A 127 11.33 3.37 -14.75
N THR A 128 10.37 2.48 -14.99
CA THR A 128 9.58 2.43 -16.23
C THR A 128 8.61 3.59 -16.39
N GLU A 129 8.00 4.06 -15.30
CA GLU A 129 6.96 5.09 -15.36
C GLU A 129 7.49 6.51 -15.13
N PHE A 130 8.68 6.65 -14.54
CA PHE A 130 9.18 7.95 -14.15
C PHE A 130 10.56 8.29 -14.71
N ILE A 131 11.52 7.36 -14.67
CA ILE A 131 12.89 7.62 -15.13
C ILE A 131 13.00 7.53 -16.65
N ASP A 132 12.59 6.41 -17.24
CA ASP A 132 12.70 6.15 -18.67
C ASP A 132 11.92 7.20 -19.51
N PRO A 133 10.66 7.53 -19.20
CA PRO A 133 9.92 8.60 -19.88
C PRO A 133 10.38 10.03 -19.49
N LYS A 134 11.39 10.16 -18.62
CA LYS A 134 11.93 11.43 -18.12
C LYS A 134 10.86 12.33 -17.47
N MET A 135 9.93 11.74 -16.74
CA MET A 135 8.82 12.47 -16.10
C MET A 135 9.30 13.48 -15.06
N TYR A 136 10.49 13.27 -14.48
CA TYR A 136 11.16 14.24 -13.61
C TYR A 136 11.45 15.60 -14.27
N LYS A 137 11.31 15.75 -15.59
CA LYS A 137 11.40 17.03 -16.31
C LYS A 137 10.04 17.71 -16.55
N LYS A 138 8.96 16.93 -16.51
CA LYS A 138 7.62 17.36 -16.96
C LYS A 138 6.65 17.58 -15.80
N VAL A 139 6.74 16.73 -14.77
CA VAL A 139 5.79 16.72 -13.66
C VAL A 139 6.24 17.66 -12.55
N GLN A 140 5.29 18.35 -11.95
CA GLN A 140 5.50 19.25 -10.83
C GLN A 140 5.47 18.50 -9.49
N ILE A 141 6.33 18.86 -8.54
CA ILE A 141 6.39 18.16 -7.24
C ILE A 141 5.05 18.15 -6.51
N ASN A 142 4.34 19.29 -6.52
CA ASN A 142 3.03 19.42 -5.89
C ASN A 142 2.01 18.45 -6.48
N GLN A 143 2.08 18.18 -7.78
CA GLN A 143 1.18 17.24 -8.45
C GLN A 143 1.45 15.81 -8.00
N VAL A 144 2.72 15.41 -7.85
CA VAL A 144 3.10 14.07 -7.38
C VAL A 144 2.59 13.85 -5.95
N TRP A 145 2.89 14.77 -5.03
CA TRP A 145 2.43 14.67 -3.64
C TRP A 145 0.92 14.75 -3.49
N ARG A 146 0.23 15.60 -4.26
CA ARG A 146 -1.23 15.69 -4.22
C ARG A 146 -1.90 14.39 -4.66
N ARG A 147 -1.37 13.73 -5.70
CA ARG A 147 -1.91 12.45 -6.18
C ARG A 147 -1.73 11.34 -5.12
N HIS A 148 -0.56 11.31 -4.48
CA HIS A 148 -0.27 10.38 -3.38
C HIS A 148 -1.12 10.62 -2.14
N ASN A 149 -1.22 11.86 -1.67
CA ASN A 149 -2.01 12.17 -0.49
C ASN A 149 -3.50 11.92 -0.74
N ARG A 150 -3.99 12.11 -1.98
CA ARG A 150 -5.35 11.71 -2.36
C ARG A 150 -5.58 10.20 -2.22
N SER A 151 -4.60 9.35 -2.57
CA SER A 151 -4.73 7.91 -2.35
C SER A 151 -4.72 7.57 -0.87
N LEU A 152 -3.89 8.23 -0.06
CA LEU A 152 -3.91 8.03 1.38
C LEU A 152 -5.25 8.44 2.01
N PHE A 153 -5.84 9.56 1.59
CA PHE A 153 -7.19 9.94 2.05
C PHE A 153 -8.25 8.91 1.65
N ALA A 154 -8.16 8.32 0.46
CA ALA A 154 -9.06 7.24 0.05
C ALA A 154 -8.86 6.00 0.94
N LEU A 155 -7.62 5.64 1.28
CA LEU A 155 -7.32 4.54 2.20
C LEU A 155 -7.81 4.82 3.63
N ILE A 156 -7.67 6.04 4.14
CA ILE A 156 -8.23 6.45 5.43
C ILE A 156 -9.75 6.33 5.41
N GLY A 157 -10.40 6.80 4.34
CA GLY A 157 -11.85 6.68 4.17
C GLY A 157 -12.31 5.23 4.17
N LEU A 158 -11.59 4.36 3.46
CA LEU A 158 -11.85 2.92 3.44
C LEU A 158 -11.64 2.27 4.82
N ALA A 159 -10.52 2.54 5.48
CA ALA A 159 -10.23 1.98 6.80
C ALA A 159 -11.22 2.46 7.85
N GLY A 160 -11.59 3.75 7.82
CA GLY A 160 -12.61 4.33 8.70
C GLY A 160 -14.01 3.76 8.44
N PHE A 161 -14.36 3.51 7.17
CA PHE A 161 -15.60 2.84 6.82
C PHE A 161 -15.64 1.39 7.32
N SER A 162 -14.55 0.64 7.14
CA SER A 162 -14.40 -0.71 7.70
C SER A 162 -14.51 -0.71 9.22
N LEU A 163 -13.92 0.28 9.90
CA LEU A 163 -14.03 0.44 11.35
C LEU A 163 -15.47 0.70 11.77
N ALA A 164 -16.17 1.60 11.08
CA ALA A 164 -17.58 1.89 11.37
C ALA A 164 -18.44 0.64 11.23
N ILE A 165 -18.27 -0.15 10.16
CA ILE A 165 -18.99 -1.42 10.00
C ILE A 165 -18.67 -2.39 11.13
N ALA A 166 -17.38 -2.57 11.45
CA ALA A 166 -16.93 -3.52 12.47
C ALA A 166 -17.52 -3.25 13.87
N GLN A 167 -17.89 -1.99 14.17
CA GLN A 167 -18.54 -1.63 15.43
C GLN A 167 -19.98 -2.16 15.55
N PHE A 168 -20.68 -2.35 14.43
CA PHE A 168 -22.08 -2.83 14.41
C PHE A 168 -22.19 -4.28 13.98
N PHE A 169 -21.33 -4.73 13.06
CA PHE A 169 -21.36 -6.05 12.47
C PHE A 169 -19.94 -6.61 12.32
N VAL A 170 -19.65 -7.69 13.03
CA VAL A 170 -18.41 -8.45 12.82
C VAL A 170 -18.60 -9.35 11.61
N LEU A 171 -18.21 -8.85 10.45
CA LEU A 171 -18.23 -9.61 9.20
C LEU A 171 -17.06 -10.60 9.14
N PRO A 172 -17.17 -11.68 8.34
CA PRO A 172 -16.05 -12.57 8.10
C PRO A 172 -14.85 -11.87 7.44
N GLU A 173 -13.63 -12.31 7.77
CA GLU A 173 -12.37 -11.72 7.30
C GLU A 173 -12.30 -11.54 5.77
N TYR A 174 -12.78 -12.53 5.01
CA TYR A 174 -12.75 -12.48 3.55
C TYR A 174 -13.51 -11.27 2.98
N VAL A 175 -14.56 -10.79 3.66
CA VAL A 175 -15.33 -9.61 3.22
C VAL A 175 -14.45 -8.36 3.27
N TYR A 176 -13.66 -8.20 4.34
CA TYR A 176 -12.73 -7.09 4.49
C TYR A 176 -11.60 -7.17 3.46
N VAL A 177 -11.04 -8.37 3.22
CA VAL A 177 -10.02 -8.59 2.20
C VAL A 177 -10.54 -8.22 0.82
N PHE A 178 -11.71 -8.73 0.43
CA PHE A 178 -12.33 -8.41 -0.86
C PHE A 178 -12.63 -6.92 -1.01
N GLY A 179 -13.20 -6.30 0.04
CA GLY A 179 -13.47 -4.86 0.05
C GLY A 179 -12.19 -4.05 -0.17
N LEU A 180 -11.09 -4.45 0.46
CA LEU A 180 -9.79 -3.81 0.32
C LEU A 180 -9.20 -3.99 -1.09
N VAL A 181 -9.14 -5.23 -1.59
CA VAL A 181 -8.62 -5.52 -2.94
C VAL A 181 -9.45 -4.79 -4.01
N LEU A 182 -10.78 -4.85 -3.92
CA LEU A 182 -11.67 -4.20 -4.87
C LEU A 182 -11.50 -2.68 -4.85
N SER A 183 -11.51 -2.07 -3.67
CA SER A 183 -11.43 -0.61 -3.53
C SER A 183 -10.09 -0.07 -4.04
N THR A 184 -8.98 -0.74 -3.69
CA THR A 184 -7.64 -0.36 -4.17
C THR A 184 -7.50 -0.54 -5.67
N THR A 185 -8.05 -1.63 -6.23
CA THR A 185 -8.08 -1.90 -7.68
C THR A 185 -8.87 -0.83 -8.42
N VAL A 186 -10.11 -0.54 -7.99
CA VAL A 186 -10.98 0.48 -8.60
C VAL A 186 -10.32 1.86 -8.53
N TYR A 187 -9.69 2.19 -7.39
CA TYR A 187 -8.97 3.46 -7.25
C TYR A 187 -7.80 3.55 -8.24
N LYS A 188 -6.99 2.49 -8.36
CA LYS A 188 -5.86 2.43 -9.31
C LYS A 188 -6.33 2.52 -10.78
N ILE A 189 -7.48 1.95 -11.13
CA ILE A 189 -8.03 2.04 -12.48
C ILE A 189 -8.49 3.47 -12.79
N ARG A 190 -9.20 4.12 -11.86
CA ARG A 190 -9.85 5.42 -12.10
C ARG A 190 -8.91 6.62 -11.96
N PHE A 191 -7.97 6.56 -11.04
CA PHE A 191 -7.17 7.73 -10.64
C PHE A 191 -5.66 7.56 -10.83
N ASN A 192 -5.17 6.33 -11.00
CA ASN A 192 -3.82 6.15 -11.50
C ASN A 192 -3.77 6.14 -13.02
#